data_AF-A0A485LI22-F1
#
_entry.id   AF-A0A485LI22-F1
#
_cell.length_a   1.000
_cell.length_b   1.000
_cell.length_c   1.000
_cell.angle_alpha   90.00
_cell.angle_beta   90.00
_cell.angle_gamma   90.00
#
_symmetry.space_group_name_H-M   'P 1'
#
loop_
_entity.id
_entity.type
_entity.pdbx_description
1 polymer ?
#
loop_
_entity_poly.entity_id
_entity_poly.type
_entity_poly.pdbx_seq_one_letter_code
_entity_poly.pdbx_strand_id
1 'polypeptide(L)'
;MLILLFVLLASTIHGCSDFLLNTTSDQVVSARTMDDNVTLHTLVEIIPRDTLVQEPPVRGCPDCPNYAWRTKLGFVAFNSYGYNTADDGLNEKGRRPIFTSSARCTRH
;
A
#
# COMPACT_ATOMS: atom_id res chain seq x y z
N MET A 1 -18.26 29.72 20.76
CA MET A 1 -17.97 28.32 21.16
C MET A 1 -18.29 27.29 20.07
N LEU A 2 -19.34 27.46 19.24
CA LEU A 2 -19.69 26.51 18.17
C LEU A 2 -18.65 26.44 17.03
N ILE A 3 -18.06 27.58 16.66
CA ILE A 3 -17.04 27.67 15.59
C ILE A 3 -15.74 26.94 15.98
N LEU A 4 -15.35 27.01 17.27
CA LEU A 4 -14.15 26.33 17.78
C LEU A 4 -14.31 24.80 17.73
N LEU A 5 -15.54 24.30 17.94
CA LEU A 5 -15.87 22.87 17.87
C LEU A 5 -15.79 22.33 16.44
N PHE A 6 -16.20 23.13 15.44
CA PHE A 6 -16.08 22.76 14.02
C PHE A 6 -14.61 22.69 13.54
N VAL A 7 -13.76 23.61 14.03
CA VAL A 7 -12.33 23.61 13.69
C VAL A 7 -11.59 22.41 14.32
N LEU A 8 -12.00 21.96 15.51
CA LEU A 8 -11.45 20.76 16.16
C LEU A 8 -11.89 19.44 15.50
N LEU A 9 -13.05 19.41 14.84
CA LEU A 9 -13.55 18.26 14.08
C LEU A 9 -12.89 18.12 12.70
N ALA A 10 -12.26 19.18 12.19
CA ALA A 10 -11.47 19.16 10.96
C ALA A 10 -10.04 18.65 11.23
N SER A 11 -9.90 17.61 12.06
CA SER A 11 -8.61 16.93 12.21
C SER A 11 -8.23 16.34 10.85
N THR A 12 -7.13 16.84 10.29
CA THR A 12 -6.49 16.26 9.12
C THR A 12 -6.07 14.84 9.50
N ILE A 13 -6.77 13.86 8.94
CA ILE A 13 -6.40 12.46 9.04
C ILE A 13 -5.03 12.36 8.34
N HIS A 14 -3.95 12.41 9.13
CA HIS A 14 -2.60 12.22 8.63
C HIS A 14 -2.46 10.75 8.26
N GLY A 15 -2.60 10.48 6.97
CA GLY A 15 -2.46 9.17 6.39
C GLY A 15 -2.57 9.27 4.88
N CYS A 16 -2.10 8.22 4.21
CA CYS A 16 -2.18 8.07 2.77
C CYS A 16 -3.62 8.30 2.24
N SER A 17 -3.74 8.85 1.04
CA SER A 17 -4.99 9.01 0.29
C SER A 17 -5.04 8.03 -0.88
N ASP A 18 -6.22 7.48 -1.20
CA ASP A 18 -6.46 6.70 -2.42
C ASP A 18 -7.64 7.24 -3.23
N PHE A 19 -7.54 7.16 -4.56
CA PHE A 19 -8.68 7.39 -5.46
C PHE A 19 -8.73 6.39 -6.61
N LEU A 20 -9.94 6.23 -7.15
CA LEU A 20 -10.26 5.49 -8.35
C LEU A 20 -11.02 6.39 -9.31
N LEU A 21 -10.42 6.72 -10.44
CA LEU A 21 -11.02 7.56 -11.47
C LEU A 21 -11.50 6.68 -12.63
N ASN A 22 -12.81 6.62 -12.81
CA ASN A 22 -13.42 6.07 -14.02
C ASN A 22 -13.29 7.11 -15.14
N THR A 23 -12.67 6.72 -16.24
CA THR A 23 -12.55 7.60 -17.41
C THR A 23 -13.77 7.46 -18.32
N THR A 24 -13.89 8.32 -19.34
CA THR A 24 -14.93 8.18 -20.39
C THR A 24 -14.66 7.02 -21.35
N SER A 25 -13.51 6.36 -21.22
CA SER A 25 -13.15 5.11 -21.90
C SER A 25 -13.25 3.92 -20.94
N ASP A 26 -13.09 2.69 -21.42
CA ASP A 26 -13.07 1.47 -20.60
C ASP A 26 -11.81 1.33 -19.71
N GLN A 27 -11.13 2.44 -19.43
CA GLN A 27 -9.95 2.51 -18.58
C GLN A 27 -10.30 3.08 -17.21
N VAL A 28 -9.70 2.50 -16.18
CA VAL A 28 -9.80 2.96 -14.80
C VAL A 28 -8.40 3.34 -14.32
N VAL A 29 -8.26 4.59 -13.89
CA VAL A 29 -7.01 5.09 -13.31
C VAL A 29 -7.13 5.01 -11.80
N SER A 30 -6.08 4.52 -11.14
CA SER A 30 -6.00 4.54 -9.68
C SER A 30 -4.67 5.17 -9.29
N ALA A 31 -4.66 5.87 -8.17
CA ALA A 31 -3.44 6.35 -7.57
C ALA A 31 -3.62 6.43 -6.06
N ARG A 32 -2.48 6.50 -5.37
CA ARG A 32 -2.43 6.74 -3.94
C ARG A 32 -1.25 7.62 -3.58
N THR A 33 -1.36 8.32 -2.46
CA THR A 33 -0.21 8.92 -1.79
C THR A 33 0.38 7.92 -0.79
N MET A 34 1.66 8.13 -0.44
CA MET A 34 2.33 7.38 0.62
C MET A 34 2.94 8.42 1.55
N ASP A 35 2.32 8.58 2.71
CA ASP A 35 2.63 9.65 3.65
C ASP A 35 3.23 9.04 4.91
N ASP A 36 4.56 9.06 5.00
CA ASP A 36 5.33 8.58 6.14
C ASP A 36 6.23 9.67 6.71
N ASN A 37 6.44 9.65 8.03
CA ASN A 37 7.31 10.60 8.74
C ASN A 37 8.80 10.36 8.50
N VAL A 38 9.14 9.29 7.79
CA VAL A 38 10.51 8.87 7.48
C VAL A 38 10.63 8.56 5.99
N THR A 39 11.81 8.80 5.42
CA THR A 39 12.09 8.37 4.04
C THR A 39 12.15 6.85 3.99
N LEU A 40 11.26 6.25 3.20
CA LEU A 40 11.14 4.80 3.06
C LEU A 40 12.18 4.17 2.09
N HIS A 41 12.97 5.00 1.41
CA HIS A 41 13.92 4.56 0.37
C HIS A 41 13.25 3.60 -0.64
N THR A 42 12.05 3.98 -1.10
CA THR A 42 11.21 3.15 -1.95
C THR A 42 11.85 2.91 -3.31
N LEU A 43 11.82 1.66 -3.77
CA LEU A 43 12.26 1.25 -5.10
C LEU A 43 11.08 0.75 -5.92
N VAL A 44 11.10 1.01 -7.22
CA VAL A 44 10.15 0.41 -8.17
C VAL A 44 10.78 -0.86 -8.72
N GLU A 45 10.14 -2.00 -8.45
CA GLU A 45 10.68 -3.31 -8.80
C GLU A 45 9.69 -4.12 -9.63
N ILE A 46 10.23 -4.84 -10.61
CA ILE A 46 9.47 -5.82 -11.39
C ILE A 46 9.63 -7.17 -10.67
N ILE A 47 8.52 -7.71 -10.17
CA ILE A 47 8.48 -9.01 -9.49
C ILE A 47 7.95 -10.06 -10.47
N PRO A 48 8.77 -11.02 -10.91
CA PRO A 48 8.33 -12.08 -11.81
C PRO A 48 7.30 -13.01 -11.16
N ARG A 49 6.62 -13.79 -12.01
CA ARG A 49 5.85 -14.97 -11.55
C ARG A 49 6.78 -15.97 -10.85
N ASP A 50 6.19 -16.80 -10.00
CA ASP A 50 6.87 -17.85 -9.24
C ASP A 50 7.94 -17.34 -8.25
N THR A 51 7.91 -16.04 -7.95
CA THR A 51 8.75 -15.44 -6.92
C THR A 51 8.27 -15.87 -5.54
N LEU A 52 9.18 -16.35 -4.69
CA LEU A 52 8.89 -16.64 -3.28
C LEU A 52 8.77 -15.33 -2.51
N VAL A 53 7.62 -15.08 -1.91
CA VAL A 53 7.36 -13.97 -0.98
C VAL A 53 7.20 -14.56 0.41
N GLN A 54 7.84 -13.92 1.38
CA GLN A 54 7.84 -14.30 2.79
C GLN A 54 7.29 -13.12 3.59
N GLU A 55 6.40 -13.38 4.55
CA GLU A 55 5.97 -12.32 5.46
C GLU A 55 7.14 -11.83 6.33
N PRO A 56 7.20 -10.50 6.59
CA PRO A 56 8.17 -9.97 7.53
C PRO A 56 7.88 -10.47 8.96
N PRO A 57 8.92 -10.61 9.80
CA PRO A 57 8.74 -11.06 11.18
C PRO A 57 7.85 -10.09 11.96
N VAL A 58 6.86 -10.64 12.68
CA VAL A 58 5.98 -9.86 13.54
C VAL A 58 6.71 -9.45 14.81
N ARG A 59 6.84 -8.15 15.05
CA ARG A 59 7.51 -7.61 16.25
C ARG A 59 6.74 -8.03 17.51
N GLY A 60 7.45 -8.62 18.48
CA GLY A 60 6.88 -8.98 19.78
C GLY A 60 6.07 -10.28 19.78
N CYS A 61 6.17 -11.08 18.73
CA CYS A 61 5.46 -12.36 18.63
C CYS A 61 6.43 -13.50 18.28
N PRO A 62 6.97 -14.22 19.28
CA PRO A 62 7.95 -15.29 19.04
C PRO A 62 7.34 -16.54 18.37
N ASP A 63 6.05 -16.81 18.60
CA ASP A 63 5.36 -18.00 18.10
C ASP A 63 4.35 -17.68 16.97
N CYS A 64 4.53 -16.54 16.29
CA CYS A 64 3.64 -16.18 15.18
C CYS A 64 3.85 -17.13 14.00
N PRO A 65 2.77 -17.57 13.32
CA PRO A 65 2.88 -18.34 12.11
C PRO A 65 3.70 -17.57 11.06
N ASN A 66 4.62 -18.26 10.40
CA ASN A 66 5.43 -17.69 9.34
C ASN A 66 4.90 -18.15 7.99
N TYR A 67 4.28 -17.25 7.22
CA TYR A 67 3.68 -17.59 5.94
C TYR A 67 4.58 -17.23 4.76
N ALA A 68 4.62 -18.15 3.79
CA ALA A 68 5.34 -17.99 2.54
C ALA A 68 4.46 -18.45 1.39
N TRP A 69 4.52 -17.75 0.25
CA TRP A 69 3.84 -18.17 -0.97
C TRP A 69 4.64 -17.86 -2.21
N ARG A 70 4.34 -18.55 -3.31
CA ARG A 70 4.86 -18.22 -4.63
C ARG A 70 3.84 -17.41 -5.42
N THR A 71 4.30 -16.37 -6.09
CA THR A 71 3.44 -15.46 -6.85
C THR A 71 2.88 -16.18 -8.09
N LYS A 72 1.56 -16.14 -8.27
CA LYS A 72 0.92 -16.69 -9.49
C LYS A 72 1.03 -15.75 -10.68
N LEU A 73 1.03 -14.44 -10.41
CA LEU A 73 1.08 -13.37 -11.40
C LEU A 73 2.31 -12.52 -11.11
N GLY A 74 2.95 -12.02 -12.18
CA GLY A 74 3.94 -10.97 -12.05
C GLY A 74 3.28 -9.64 -11.70
N PHE A 75 4.03 -8.75 -11.05
CA PHE A 75 3.57 -7.42 -10.71
C PHE A 75 4.73 -6.43 -10.64
N VAL A 76 4.42 -5.16 -10.88
CA VAL A 76 5.32 -4.05 -10.57
C VAL A 76 4.95 -3.54 -9.19
N ALA A 77 5.94 -3.39 -8.31
CA ALA A 77 5.74 -3.02 -6.92
C ALA A 77 6.56 -1.79 -6.52
N PHE A 78 6.08 -1.12 -5.48
CA PHE A 78 6.83 -0.13 -4.72
C PHE A 78 7.29 -0.80 -3.42
N ASN A 79 8.58 -1.06 -3.28
CA ASN A 79 9.17 -1.77 -2.14
C ASN A 79 9.96 -0.80 -1.26
N SER A 80 9.60 -0.70 0.02
CA SER A 80 10.34 0.11 0.99
C SER A 80 11.58 -0.61 1.53
N TYR A 81 12.66 0.15 1.72
CA TYR A 81 13.93 -0.32 2.27
C TYR A 81 14.54 -1.54 1.57
N GLY A 82 14.15 -1.81 0.30
CA GLY A 82 14.61 -2.96 -0.48
C GLY A 82 14.03 -4.31 -0.02
N TYR A 83 13.02 -4.32 0.86
CA TYR A 83 12.30 -5.53 1.21
C TYR A 83 11.17 -5.79 0.21
N ASN A 84 11.04 -7.04 -0.25
CA ASN A 84 9.98 -7.45 -1.17
C ASN A 84 8.63 -7.65 -0.45
N THR A 85 8.13 -6.59 0.20
CA THR A 85 6.85 -6.54 0.91
C THR A 85 5.77 -5.76 0.17
N ALA A 86 6.12 -5.19 -0.98
CA ALA A 86 5.28 -4.49 -1.96
C ALA A 86 4.26 -3.56 -1.32
N ASP A 87 4.64 -2.35 -0.93
CA ASP A 87 3.73 -1.40 -0.30
C ASP A 87 2.60 -0.94 -1.23
N ASP A 88 2.83 -0.86 -2.54
CA ASP A 88 1.80 -0.67 -3.59
C ASP A 88 2.21 -1.43 -4.86
N GLY A 89 1.32 -1.55 -5.84
CA GLY A 89 1.69 -2.07 -7.15
C GLY A 89 0.56 -2.30 -8.13
N LEU A 90 0.89 -2.98 -9.23
CA LEU A 90 -0.07 -3.42 -10.24
C LEU A 90 0.38 -4.76 -10.83
N ASN A 91 -0.51 -5.74 -10.83
CA ASN A 91 -0.22 -7.02 -11.47
C ASN A 91 -0.62 -7.06 -12.94
N GLU A 92 -0.19 -8.12 -13.63
CA GLU A 92 -0.50 -8.41 -15.04
C GLU A 92 -2.00 -8.48 -15.39
N LYS A 93 -2.89 -8.50 -14.38
CA LYS A 93 -4.35 -8.50 -14.56
C LYS A 93 -4.99 -7.15 -14.21
N GLY A 94 -4.20 -6.10 -14.05
CA GLY A 94 -4.67 -4.75 -13.73
C GLY A 94 -5.21 -4.61 -12.31
N ARG A 95 -4.91 -5.58 -11.42
CA ARG A 95 -5.33 -5.50 -10.02
C ARG A 95 -4.19 -4.93 -9.17
N ARG A 96 -4.52 -3.94 -8.35
CA ARG A 96 -3.61 -3.43 -7.32
C ARG A 96 -3.62 -4.37 -6.12
N PRO A 97 -2.46 -4.82 -5.64
CA PRO A 97 -2.41 -5.48 -4.36
C PRO A 97 -2.59 -4.44 -3.24
N ILE A 98 -3.46 -4.73 -2.28
CA ILE A 98 -3.57 -3.95 -1.04
C ILE A 98 -2.60 -4.60 -0.04
N PHE A 99 -1.38 -4.11 0.02
CA PHE A 99 -0.41 -4.46 1.04
C PHE A 99 -0.21 -3.23 1.90
N THR A 100 -0.90 -3.17 3.03
CA THR A 100 -0.84 -2.01 3.91
C THR A 100 0.37 -2.13 4.82
N SER A 101 1.43 -1.36 4.59
CA SER A 101 2.23 -0.85 5.70
C SER A 101 1.33 0.10 6.50
N SER A 102 0.80 -0.41 7.63
CA SER A 102 0.28 0.32 8.79
C SER A 102 -0.81 1.40 8.69
N ALA A 103 -1.28 1.87 7.52
CA ALA A 103 -2.38 2.83 7.46
C ALA A 103 -3.40 2.43 6.39
N ARG A 104 -4.65 2.19 6.82
CA ARG A 104 -5.79 2.18 5.89
C ARG A 104 -5.85 3.59 5.29
N CYS A 105 -5.49 3.71 4.01
CA CYS A 105 -5.56 4.99 3.30
C CYS A 105 -7.00 5.52 3.39
N THR A 106 -7.15 6.84 3.52
CA THR A 106 -8.47 7.46 3.42
C THR A 106 -8.87 7.45 1.96
N ARG A 107 -9.93 6.71 1.64
CA ARG A 107 -10.52 6.71 0.30
C ARG A 107 -11.32 7.98 0.09
N HIS A 108 -10.98 8.72 -0.96
CA HIS A 108 -11.72 9.91 -1.41
C HIS A 108 -12.59 9.61 -2.63
#